data_AF-A0A1T2L9J8-F1
#
_entry.id   AF-A0A1T2L9J8-F1
#
_cell.length_a   1.000
_cell.length_b   1.000
_cell.length_c   1.000
_cell.angle_alpha   90.00
_cell.angle_beta   90.00
_cell.angle_gamma   90.00
#
_symmetry.space_group_name_H-M   'P 1'
#
loop_
_entity.id
_entity.type
_entity.pdbx_description
1 polymer ?
#
loop_
_entity_poly.entity_id
_entity_poly.type
_entity_poly.pdbx_seq_one_letter_code
_entity_poly.pdbx_strand_id
1 'polypeptide(L)'
;MAHLFLCLLLLASVTPLYADVISRPVVSYTGENSADGIRVLAAFEQDDEADDGSPISGLSALAWDNDNRLLYAVSDRGWLHHLQLRFDSRSQLAEIERLASYQLRDLKGKPLEGKWRDAESAFVLHGDNGIRDDTLIVIGFERSPRIVRYRSDGFQRDRYSLPKQLSKKKKFHKPNDMFEAVAMHEKLGVVLIPQKPLKGREINALYSIKGAG
;
A
#
# COMPACT_ATOMS: atom_id res chain seq x y z
N MET A 1 51.48 -28.47 -13.94
CA MET A 1 50.40 -28.43 -14.97
C MET A 1 49.25 -29.26 -14.44
N ALA A 2 48.01 -28.81 -14.23
CA ALA A 2 47.35 -27.52 -14.35
C ALA A 2 46.22 -27.51 -13.29
N HIS A 3 45.97 -26.35 -12.67
CA HIS A 3 44.86 -26.14 -11.75
C HIS A 3 43.53 -26.18 -12.52
N LEU A 4 42.62 -27.06 -12.11
CA LEU A 4 41.25 -27.15 -12.65
C LEU A 4 40.36 -26.17 -11.87
N PHE A 5 40.11 -25.00 -12.46
CA PHE A 5 39.13 -24.02 -11.96
C PHE A 5 37.71 -24.55 -12.22
N LEU A 6 36.98 -24.86 -11.16
CA LEU A 6 35.54 -25.10 -11.22
C LEU A 6 34.82 -23.75 -11.13
N CYS A 7 34.53 -23.13 -12.28
CA CYS A 7 33.65 -21.97 -12.36
C CYS A 7 32.20 -22.41 -12.15
N LEU A 8 31.69 -22.21 -10.94
CA LEU A 8 30.26 -22.31 -10.64
C LEU A 8 29.54 -21.09 -11.25
N LEU A 9 28.89 -21.29 -12.39
CA LEU A 9 27.96 -20.32 -12.97
C LEU A 9 26.72 -20.25 -12.07
N LEU A 10 26.68 -19.28 -11.15
CA LEU A 10 25.41 -18.80 -10.60
C LEU A 10 24.67 -18.06 -11.72
N LEU A 11 23.85 -18.80 -12.48
CA LEU A 11 22.74 -18.20 -13.19
C LEU A 11 21.76 -17.69 -12.12
N ALA A 12 21.91 -16.43 -11.73
CA ALA A 12 20.82 -15.68 -11.14
C ALA A 12 19.68 -15.71 -12.17
N SER A 13 18.66 -16.50 -11.92
CA SER A 13 17.41 -16.46 -12.67
C SER A 13 16.82 -15.07 -12.45
N VAL A 14 17.13 -14.13 -13.35
CA VAL A 14 16.40 -12.88 -13.48
C VAL A 14 15.02 -13.29 -13.95
N THR A 15 14.09 -13.47 -13.01
CA THR A 15 12.67 -13.57 -13.35
C THR A 15 12.34 -12.31 -14.14
N PRO A 16 11.81 -12.40 -15.38
CA PRO A 16 11.39 -11.22 -16.08
C PRO A 16 10.41 -10.47 -15.18
N LEU A 17 10.68 -9.19 -14.96
CA LEU A 17 9.72 -8.29 -14.36
C LEU A 17 8.55 -8.23 -15.36
N TYR A 18 7.46 -8.96 -15.07
CA TYR A 18 6.26 -8.90 -15.87
C TYR A 18 5.64 -7.53 -15.63
N ALA A 19 5.75 -6.68 -16.65
CA ALA A 19 5.14 -5.37 -16.63
C ALA A 19 3.97 -5.36 -17.61
N ASP A 20 2.80 -4.99 -17.11
CA ASP A 20 1.56 -4.92 -17.86
C ASP A 20 0.79 -3.63 -17.54
N VAL A 21 0.10 -3.12 -18.54
CA VAL A 21 -0.75 -1.94 -18.38
C VAL A 21 -2.09 -2.40 -17.85
N ILE A 22 -2.37 -2.10 -16.57
CA ILE A 22 -3.57 -2.55 -15.85
C ILE A 22 -4.72 -1.53 -15.90
N SER A 23 -4.61 -0.53 -16.77
CA SER A 23 -5.48 0.63 -16.78
C SER A 23 -5.74 1.16 -18.17
N ARG A 24 -6.93 1.74 -18.38
CA ARG A 24 -7.30 2.43 -19.62
C ARG A 24 -7.70 3.87 -19.30
N PRO A 25 -7.15 4.89 -19.98
CA PRO A 25 -7.47 6.28 -19.67
C PRO A 25 -8.93 6.60 -20.00
N VAL A 26 -9.58 7.34 -19.11
CA VAL A 26 -10.94 7.87 -19.28
C VAL A 26 -10.85 9.34 -19.62
N VAL A 27 -11.07 9.67 -20.88
CA VAL A 27 -10.86 11.03 -21.40
C VAL A 27 -11.88 12.04 -20.84
N SER A 28 -13.08 11.58 -20.45
CA SER A 28 -14.20 12.45 -20.07
C SER A 28 -13.99 13.26 -18.79
N TYR A 29 -12.99 12.94 -17.97
CA TYR A 29 -12.77 13.61 -16.67
C TYR A 29 -11.57 14.55 -16.65
N THR A 30 -10.78 14.61 -17.72
CA THR A 30 -9.50 15.35 -17.68
C THR A 30 -9.71 16.86 -17.79
N GLY A 31 -9.13 17.61 -16.85
CA GLY A 31 -9.22 19.08 -16.84
C GLY A 31 -10.53 19.62 -16.28
N GLU A 32 -11.43 18.75 -15.82
CA GLU A 32 -12.60 19.19 -15.06
C GLU A 32 -12.15 19.79 -13.74
N ASN A 33 -12.59 21.03 -13.49
CA ASN A 33 -12.44 21.67 -12.19
C ASN A 33 -13.73 21.46 -11.40
N SER A 34 -13.62 20.98 -10.17
CA SER A 34 -14.73 21.03 -9.24
C SER A 34 -15.07 22.50 -8.91
N ALA A 35 -16.30 22.73 -8.43
CA ALA A 35 -16.72 24.04 -7.94
C ALA A 35 -15.79 24.60 -6.84
N ASP A 36 -15.07 23.72 -6.14
CA ASP A 36 -14.16 24.05 -5.05
C ASP A 36 -12.69 24.16 -5.48
N GLY A 37 -12.42 24.15 -6.80
CA GLY A 37 -11.07 24.34 -7.34
C GLY A 37 -10.19 23.09 -7.39
N ILE A 38 -10.76 21.90 -7.21
CA ILE A 38 -10.04 20.64 -7.43
C ILE A 38 -9.99 20.36 -8.92
N ARG A 39 -8.77 20.24 -9.48
CA ARG A 39 -8.58 19.87 -10.87
C ARG A 39 -8.34 18.37 -10.99
N VAL A 40 -9.16 17.69 -11.77
CA VAL A 40 -8.91 16.29 -12.15
C VAL A 40 -7.81 16.26 -13.22
N LEU A 41 -6.69 15.61 -12.91
CA LEU A 41 -5.52 15.53 -13.79
C LEU A 41 -5.59 14.34 -14.75
N ALA A 42 -6.19 13.24 -14.32
CA ALA A 42 -6.44 12.06 -15.13
C ALA A 42 -7.47 11.16 -14.43
N ALA A 43 -8.12 10.29 -15.19
CA ALA A 43 -8.96 9.23 -14.70
C ALA A 43 -8.67 7.95 -15.49
N PHE A 44 -8.78 6.81 -14.82
CA PHE A 44 -8.49 5.51 -15.41
C PHE A 44 -9.55 4.49 -15.00
N GLU A 45 -9.97 3.68 -15.96
CA GLU A 45 -10.62 2.41 -15.68
C GLU A 45 -9.54 1.37 -15.39
N GLN A 46 -9.76 0.59 -14.34
CA GLN A 46 -8.82 -0.44 -13.90
C GLN A 46 -9.36 -1.82 -14.27
N ASP A 47 -8.48 -2.70 -14.72
CA ASP A 47 -8.83 -4.11 -14.89
C ASP A 47 -9.00 -4.82 -13.52
N ASP A 48 -9.82 -5.86 -13.49
CA ASP A 48 -10.06 -6.66 -12.28
C ASP A 48 -8.90 -7.64 -11.97
N GLU A 49 -8.17 -8.02 -13.01
CA GLU A 49 -7.10 -9.03 -13.04
C GLU A 49 -5.99 -8.58 -14.01
N ALA A 50 -4.75 -8.91 -13.69
CA ALA A 50 -3.56 -8.66 -14.51
C ALA A 50 -3.33 -9.78 -15.54
N ASP A 51 -2.41 -9.58 -16.47
CA ASP A 51 -2.08 -10.56 -17.52
C ASP A 51 -1.58 -11.90 -16.97
N ASP A 52 -0.97 -11.90 -15.77
CA ASP A 52 -0.48 -13.10 -15.08
C ASP A 52 -1.54 -13.79 -14.19
N GLY A 53 -2.79 -13.30 -14.22
CA GLY A 53 -3.89 -13.81 -13.41
C GLY A 53 -3.95 -13.27 -11.97
N SER A 54 -3.03 -12.37 -11.59
CA SER A 54 -3.08 -11.74 -10.27
C SER A 54 -4.27 -10.79 -10.17
N PRO A 55 -5.07 -10.83 -9.09
CA PRO A 55 -6.19 -9.89 -8.92
C PRO A 55 -5.67 -8.47 -8.66
N ILE A 56 -6.27 -7.48 -9.32
CA ILE A 56 -5.97 -6.04 -9.16
C ILE A 56 -7.15 -5.30 -8.50
N SER A 57 -8.33 -5.91 -8.48
CA SER A 57 -9.53 -5.38 -7.82
C SER A 57 -9.41 -5.29 -6.30
N GLY A 58 -10.25 -4.43 -5.71
CA GLY A 58 -10.30 -4.21 -4.26
C GLY A 58 -9.17 -3.32 -3.73
N LEU A 59 -8.58 -2.46 -4.56
CA LEU A 59 -7.64 -1.45 -4.08
C LEU A 59 -8.32 -0.55 -3.04
N SER A 60 -7.67 -0.40 -1.90
CA SER A 60 -8.19 0.38 -0.77
C SER A 60 -7.23 1.49 -0.34
N ALA A 61 -5.93 1.35 -0.61
CA ALA A 61 -4.95 2.36 -0.23
C ALA A 61 -3.82 2.51 -1.25
N LEU A 62 -3.28 3.73 -1.31
CA LEU A 62 -2.15 4.11 -2.14
C LEU A 62 -1.03 4.71 -1.29
N ALA A 63 0.23 4.43 -1.62
CA ALA A 63 1.39 5.00 -0.94
C ALA A 63 2.53 5.28 -1.93
N TRP A 64 3.02 6.52 -1.95
CA TRP A 64 4.07 6.96 -2.88
C TRP A 64 5.46 6.81 -2.28
N ASP A 65 6.37 6.22 -3.04
CA ASP A 65 7.80 6.13 -2.75
C ASP A 65 8.59 6.92 -3.80
N ASN A 66 9.18 8.03 -3.36
CA ASN A 66 9.95 8.93 -4.20
C ASN A 66 11.32 8.36 -4.60
N ASP A 67 12.00 7.64 -3.70
CA ASP A 67 13.34 7.08 -3.96
C ASP A 67 13.28 6.00 -5.05
N ASN A 68 12.26 5.14 -5.01
CA ASN A 68 12.06 4.11 -6.04
C ASN A 68 11.17 4.56 -7.20
N ARG A 69 10.49 5.71 -7.08
CA ARG A 69 9.53 6.26 -8.07
C ARG A 69 8.34 5.33 -8.32
N LEU A 70 7.88 4.66 -7.27
CA LEU A 70 6.81 3.68 -7.30
C LEU A 70 5.59 4.19 -6.54
N LEU A 71 4.42 3.90 -7.09
CA LEU A 71 3.16 3.96 -6.37
C LEU A 71 2.81 2.55 -5.88
N TYR A 72 2.82 2.34 -4.58
CA TYR A 72 2.31 1.12 -3.99
C TYR A 72 0.79 1.20 -3.89
N ALA A 73 0.10 0.18 -4.38
CA ALA A 73 -1.33 0.00 -4.16
C ALA A 73 -1.58 -1.25 -3.31
N VAL A 74 -2.41 -1.11 -2.29
CA VAL A 74 -2.77 -2.20 -1.37
C VAL A 74 -4.23 -2.54 -1.57
N SER A 75 -4.53 -3.84 -1.62
CA SER A 75 -5.87 -4.38 -1.78
C SER A 75 -6.43 -4.95 -0.47
N ASP A 76 -7.73 -4.77 -0.25
CA ASP A 76 -8.52 -5.42 0.82
C ASP A 76 -8.53 -6.95 0.71
N ARG A 77 -8.01 -7.49 -0.40
CA ARG A 77 -7.83 -8.92 -0.69
C ARG A 77 -6.45 -9.45 -0.31
N GLY A 78 -5.59 -8.63 0.28
CA GLY A 78 -4.27 -9.05 0.78
C GLY A 78 -3.16 -9.00 -0.26
N TRP A 79 -3.22 -8.06 -1.21
CA TRP A 79 -2.20 -7.87 -2.23
C TRP A 79 -1.53 -6.52 -2.11
N LEU A 80 -0.25 -6.48 -2.48
CA LEU A 80 0.58 -5.30 -2.64
C LEU A 80 1.06 -5.24 -4.08
N HIS A 81 0.70 -4.17 -4.78
CA HIS A 81 1.07 -3.94 -6.17
C HIS A 81 2.11 -2.84 -6.28
N HIS A 82 3.11 -3.04 -7.11
CA HIS A 82 4.08 -2.02 -7.47
C HIS A 82 3.62 -1.41 -8.79
N LEU A 83 3.24 -0.14 -8.76
CA LEU A 83 2.75 0.57 -9.93
C LEU A 83 3.73 1.66 -10.34
N GLN A 84 4.04 1.70 -11.63
CA GLN A 84 4.78 2.77 -12.27
C GLN A 84 3.80 3.70 -12.98
N LEU A 85 3.82 4.96 -12.57
CA LEU A 85 3.09 6.01 -13.28
C LEU A 85 3.89 6.43 -14.53
N ARG A 86 3.26 6.40 -15.70
CA ARG A 86 3.86 6.82 -16.98
C ARG A 86 3.23 8.12 -17.45
N PHE A 87 4.07 9.10 -17.76
CA PHE A 87 3.64 10.42 -18.20
C PHE A 87 3.99 10.64 -19.67
N ASP A 88 3.11 11.32 -20.40
CA ASP A 88 3.33 11.69 -21.80
C ASP A 88 4.30 12.89 -21.95
N SER A 89 4.55 13.30 -23.19
CA SER A 89 5.41 14.44 -23.52
C SER A 89 4.88 15.79 -23.01
N ARG A 90 3.62 15.85 -22.56
CA ARG A 90 2.96 17.02 -21.96
C ARG A 90 2.86 16.90 -20.43
N SER A 91 3.57 15.95 -19.84
CA SER A 91 3.55 15.67 -18.40
C SER A 91 2.16 15.31 -17.86
N GLN A 92 1.28 14.78 -18.70
CA GLN A 92 0.00 14.23 -18.27
C GLN A 92 0.18 12.74 -17.95
N LEU A 93 -0.48 12.26 -16.89
CA LEU A 93 -0.50 10.84 -16.57
C LEU A 93 -1.23 10.10 -17.70
N ALA A 94 -0.52 9.20 -18.38
CA ALA A 94 -0.99 8.52 -19.58
C ALA A 94 -1.34 7.05 -19.30
N GLU A 95 -0.57 6.39 -18.44
CA GLU A 95 -0.73 4.97 -18.14
C GLU A 95 -0.29 4.65 -16.70
N ILE A 96 -0.89 3.59 -16.15
CA ILE A 96 -0.46 2.94 -14.92
C ILE A 96 0.00 1.53 -15.29
N GLU A 97 1.31 1.31 -15.19
CA GLU A 97 1.94 0.03 -15.46
C GLU A 97 2.16 -0.69 -14.14
N ARG A 98 1.71 -1.93 -14.02
CA ARG A 98 2.02 -2.78 -12.88
C ARG A 98 3.36 -3.46 -13.15
N LEU A 99 4.30 -3.34 -12.22
CA LEU A 99 5.62 -3.98 -12.31
C LEU A 99 5.69 -5.30 -11.55
N ALA A 100 4.90 -5.42 -10.48
CA ALA A 100 4.87 -6.61 -9.63
C ALA A 100 3.60 -6.65 -8.77
N SER A 101 3.19 -7.85 -8.40
CA SER A 101 2.17 -8.12 -7.39
C SER A 101 2.71 -9.10 -6.35
N TYR A 102 2.52 -8.80 -5.08
CA TYR A 102 2.89 -9.68 -3.98
C TYR A 102 1.69 -9.91 -3.06
N GLN A 103 1.47 -11.16 -2.66
CA GLN A 103 0.60 -11.43 -1.53
C GLN A 103 1.23 -10.88 -0.25
N LEU A 104 0.44 -10.19 0.55
CA LEU A 104 0.80 -9.85 1.91
C LEU A 104 0.91 -11.15 2.72
N ARG A 105 2.04 -11.31 3.40
CA ARG A 105 2.39 -12.53 4.15
C ARG A 105 2.73 -12.21 5.59
N ASP A 106 2.35 -13.10 6.50
CA ASP A 106 2.72 -12.99 7.90
C ASP A 106 4.21 -13.28 8.15
N LEU A 107 4.65 -13.20 9.41
CA LEU A 107 6.05 -13.47 9.81
C LEU A 107 6.53 -14.88 9.48
N LYS A 108 5.63 -15.82 9.20
CA LYS A 108 5.94 -17.21 8.82
C LYS A 108 5.90 -17.39 7.29
N GLY A 109 5.66 -16.33 6.54
CA GLY A 109 5.51 -16.37 5.09
C GLY A 109 4.16 -16.86 4.60
N LYS A 110 3.16 -17.06 5.48
CA LYS A 110 1.84 -17.49 5.05
C LYS A 110 1.06 -16.29 4.49
N PRO A 111 0.42 -16.42 3.30
CA PRO A 111 -0.50 -15.41 2.79
C PRO A 111 -1.62 -15.09 3.78
N LEU A 112 -2.01 -13.81 3.84
CA LEU A 112 -3.11 -13.37 4.70
C LEU A 112 -4.46 -13.84 4.15
N GLU A 113 -5.34 -14.30 5.04
CA GLU A 113 -6.62 -14.87 4.68
C GLU A 113 -7.77 -14.28 5.52
N GLY A 114 -8.97 -14.27 4.94
CA GLY A 114 -10.19 -13.82 5.61
C GLY A 114 -10.06 -12.43 6.22
N LYS A 115 -10.48 -12.25 7.47
CA LYS A 115 -10.40 -10.97 8.20
C LYS A 115 -8.97 -10.42 8.40
N TRP A 116 -7.93 -11.21 8.10
CA TRP A 116 -6.55 -10.80 8.24
C TRP A 116 -5.99 -10.16 6.97
N ARG A 117 -6.75 -10.04 5.88
CA ARG A 117 -6.22 -9.44 4.65
C ARG A 117 -6.82 -8.06 4.31
N ASP A 118 -7.82 -7.66 5.10
CA ASP A 118 -8.66 -6.45 5.03
C ASP A 118 -7.83 -5.17 5.27
N ALA A 119 -6.98 -4.81 4.31
CA ALA A 119 -6.18 -3.59 4.35
C ALA A 119 -7.04 -2.42 3.89
N GLU A 120 -6.93 -1.26 4.55
CA GLU A 120 -7.73 -0.06 4.21
C GLU A 120 -6.91 1.23 4.14
N SER A 121 -5.68 1.22 4.62
CA SER A 121 -4.85 2.43 4.63
C SER A 121 -3.38 2.09 4.54
N ALA A 122 -2.61 2.97 3.90
CA ALA A 122 -1.18 2.76 3.72
C ALA A 122 -0.40 4.08 3.66
N PHE A 123 0.87 4.03 4.09
CA PHE A 123 1.89 5.02 3.76
C PHE A 123 3.27 4.34 3.73
N VAL A 124 4.29 5.01 3.16
CA VAL A 124 5.66 4.48 3.14
C VAL A 124 6.55 5.09 4.23
N LEU A 125 7.46 4.27 4.77
CA LEU A 125 8.64 4.72 5.48
C LEU A 125 9.84 4.56 4.56
N HIS A 126 10.80 5.49 4.64
CA HIS A 126 12.02 5.45 3.82
C HIS A 126 11.69 5.42 2.32
N GLY A 127 10.72 6.22 1.91
CA GLY A 127 10.45 6.45 0.49
C GLY A 127 11.01 7.78 0.00
N ASP A 128 11.74 8.52 0.84
CA ASP A 128 12.32 9.83 0.48
C ASP A 128 13.55 10.14 1.35
N ASN A 129 14.35 9.12 1.68
CA ASN A 129 15.59 9.25 2.44
C ASN A 129 16.84 9.19 1.53
N GLY A 130 16.66 9.05 0.20
CA GLY A 130 17.74 8.93 -0.77
C GLY A 130 18.34 7.53 -0.86
N ILE A 131 17.76 6.53 -0.20
CA ILE A 131 18.20 5.13 -0.23
C ILE A 131 17.17 4.33 -1.01
N ARG A 132 17.61 3.73 -2.12
CA ARG A 132 16.73 2.86 -2.91
C ARG A 132 16.52 1.52 -2.19
N ASP A 133 15.35 0.93 -2.43
CA ASP A 133 14.99 -0.43 -2.00
C ASP A 133 14.98 -0.71 -0.47
N ASP A 134 15.06 0.31 0.40
CA ASP A 134 14.94 0.14 1.87
C ASP A 134 13.53 0.44 2.42
N THR A 135 12.60 0.74 1.52
CA THR A 135 11.23 1.17 1.80
C THR A 135 10.43 0.13 2.58
N LEU A 136 9.65 0.60 3.54
CA LEU A 136 8.63 -0.20 4.24
C LEU A 136 7.25 0.38 4.02
N ILE A 137 6.29 -0.50 3.74
CA ILE A 137 4.89 -0.13 3.58
C ILE A 137 4.19 -0.35 4.92
N VAL A 138 3.66 0.72 5.51
CA VAL A 138 2.90 0.66 6.75
C VAL A 138 1.42 0.59 6.42
N ILE A 139 0.78 -0.52 6.79
CA ILE A 139 -0.60 -0.83 6.39
C ILE A 139 -1.50 -0.92 7.64
N GLY A 140 -2.62 -0.19 7.60
CA GLY A 140 -3.73 -0.31 8.55
C GLY A 140 -4.76 -1.33 8.07
N PHE A 141 -5.27 -2.16 8.99
CA PHE A 141 -6.24 -3.21 8.67
C PHE A 141 -7.53 -3.10 9.48
N GLU A 142 -8.61 -3.50 8.83
CA GLU A 142 -9.94 -3.68 9.40
C GLU A 142 -10.24 -5.11 9.85
N ARG A 143 -11.38 -5.27 10.53
CA ARG A 143 -11.93 -6.49 11.15
C ARG A 143 -11.07 -7.19 12.21
N SER A 144 -9.76 -6.94 12.21
CA SER A 144 -8.73 -7.37 13.15
C SER A 144 -7.72 -6.21 13.31
N PRO A 145 -8.00 -5.26 14.23
CA PRO A 145 -7.34 -3.97 14.25
C PRO A 145 -5.85 -4.11 14.51
N ARG A 146 -5.05 -3.67 13.55
CA ARG A 146 -3.59 -3.65 13.62
C ARG A 146 -3.01 -2.68 12.59
N ILE A 147 -1.81 -2.18 12.88
CA ILE A 147 -0.97 -1.48 11.92
C ILE A 147 0.33 -2.27 11.82
N VAL A 148 0.72 -2.62 10.61
CA VAL A 148 1.79 -3.60 10.33
C VAL A 148 2.76 -2.99 9.32
N ARG A 149 4.05 -3.25 9.50
CA ARG A 149 5.08 -2.88 8.53
C ARG A 149 5.37 -4.07 7.62
N TYR A 150 5.34 -3.85 6.32
CA TYR A 150 5.71 -4.82 5.30
C TYR A 150 6.94 -4.34 4.53
N ARG A 151 7.73 -5.30 4.08
CA ARG A 151 8.72 -5.09 3.02
C ARG A 151 8.00 -4.94 1.68
N SER A 152 8.68 -4.37 0.69
CA SER A 152 8.16 -4.22 -0.68
C SER A 152 7.80 -5.56 -1.32
N ASP A 153 8.44 -6.67 -0.94
CA ASP A 153 8.06 -8.01 -1.40
C ASP A 153 6.84 -8.62 -0.67
N GLY A 154 6.08 -7.83 0.09
CA GLY A 154 4.86 -8.27 0.77
C GLY A 154 5.09 -9.09 2.05
N PHE A 155 6.33 -9.33 2.49
CA PHE A 155 6.57 -9.98 3.78
C PHE A 155 6.41 -9.02 4.95
N GLN A 156 5.66 -9.45 5.98
CA GLN A 156 5.57 -8.72 7.24
C GLN A 156 6.96 -8.61 7.88
N ARG A 157 7.32 -7.40 8.32
CA ARG A 157 8.51 -7.13 9.14
C ARG A 157 8.16 -7.18 10.62
N ASP A 158 7.20 -6.37 11.05
CA ASP A 158 6.73 -6.27 12.43
C ASP A 158 5.38 -5.54 12.50
N ARG A 159 4.89 -5.24 13.71
CA ARG A 159 3.65 -4.48 13.92
C ARG A 159 3.79 -3.45 15.02
N TYR A 160 3.00 -2.40 14.93
CA TYR A 160 2.89 -1.41 15.99
C TYR A 160 2.04 -1.93 17.14
N SER A 161 2.44 -1.58 18.37
CA SER A 161 1.61 -1.74 19.56
C SER A 161 0.52 -0.67 19.55
N LEU A 162 -0.74 -1.09 19.48
CA LEU A 162 -1.86 -0.17 19.48
C LEU A 162 -2.30 0.17 20.92
N PRO A 163 -2.63 1.44 21.21
CA PRO A 163 -3.31 1.82 22.44
C PRO A 163 -4.57 0.98 22.68
N LYS A 164 -4.90 0.71 23.95
CA LYS A 164 -6.03 -0.16 24.34
C LYS A 164 -7.38 0.23 23.72
N GLN A 165 -7.57 1.51 23.40
CA GLN A 165 -8.79 2.02 22.77
C GLN A 165 -8.90 1.67 21.28
N LEU A 166 -7.76 1.40 20.62
CA LEU A 166 -7.67 1.07 19.20
C LEU A 166 -7.44 -0.42 18.94
N SER A 167 -6.85 -1.15 19.90
CA SER A 167 -6.56 -2.58 19.75
C SER A 167 -7.78 -3.51 19.91
N LYS A 168 -8.92 -2.97 20.34
CA LYS A 168 -10.11 -3.77 20.66
C LYS A 168 -11.23 -3.52 19.67
N LYS A 169 -11.53 -4.51 18.82
CA LYS A 169 -12.65 -4.49 17.87
C LYS A 169 -13.98 -3.98 18.47
N LYS A 170 -14.27 -4.32 19.73
CA LYS A 170 -15.50 -3.90 20.42
C LYS A 170 -15.62 -2.38 20.64
N LYS A 171 -14.55 -1.61 20.43
CA LYS A 171 -14.53 -0.15 20.52
C LYS A 171 -15.04 0.53 19.25
N PHE A 172 -15.18 -0.21 18.15
CA PHE A 172 -15.72 0.27 16.89
C PHE A 172 -17.20 -0.11 16.76
N HIS A 173 -17.94 0.63 15.92
CA HIS A 173 -19.35 0.40 15.64
C HIS A 173 -19.55 -0.92 14.89
N LYS A 174 -18.87 -1.06 13.74
CA LYS A 174 -18.85 -2.26 12.92
C LYS A 174 -17.42 -2.76 12.69
N PRO A 175 -17.25 -4.01 12.19
CA PRO A 175 -15.94 -4.54 11.85
C PRO A 175 -15.19 -3.73 10.78
N ASN A 176 -15.93 -3.00 9.94
CA ASN A 176 -15.43 -2.21 8.82
C ASN A 176 -15.50 -0.69 9.07
N ASP A 177 -15.37 -0.30 10.35
CA ASP A 177 -15.32 1.12 10.75
C ASP A 177 -13.95 1.42 11.42
N MET A 178 -12.89 0.67 11.10
CA MET A 178 -11.57 0.81 11.72
C MET A 178 -10.69 1.74 10.88
N PHE A 179 -9.44 1.36 10.55
CA PHE A 179 -8.37 2.31 10.19
C PHE A 179 -8.40 2.75 8.72
N GLU A 180 -9.25 3.72 8.40
CA GLU A 180 -9.40 4.32 7.06
C GLU A 180 -8.20 5.14 6.59
N ALA A 181 -7.48 5.77 7.51
CA ALA A 181 -6.30 6.52 7.14
C ALA A 181 -5.21 6.38 8.19
N VAL A 182 -3.99 6.19 7.70
CA VAL A 182 -2.75 6.21 8.47
C VAL A 182 -1.76 7.14 7.80
N ALA A 183 -0.96 7.83 8.60
CA ALA A 183 0.09 8.71 8.08
C ALA A 183 1.27 8.77 9.07
N MET A 184 2.43 9.19 8.57
CA MET A 184 3.54 9.60 9.42
C MET A 184 3.43 11.09 9.73
N HIS A 185 3.54 11.46 11.00
CA HIS A 185 3.73 12.84 11.43
C HIS A 185 5.08 12.97 12.16
N GLU A 186 5.88 13.97 11.78
CA GLU A 186 7.27 14.12 12.25
C GLU A 186 7.42 14.04 13.78
N LYS A 187 6.53 14.72 14.52
CA LYS A 187 6.58 14.77 15.99
C LYS A 187 5.80 13.64 16.66
N LEU A 188 4.67 13.27 16.06
CA LEU A 188 3.68 12.38 16.70
C LEU A 188 3.91 10.91 16.34
N GLY A 189 4.81 10.63 15.39
CA GLY A 189 4.96 9.31 14.81
C GLY A 189 3.76 8.94 13.96
N VAL A 190 3.43 7.65 13.92
CA VAL A 190 2.26 7.19 13.16
C VAL A 190 0.98 7.71 13.79
N VAL A 191 0.21 8.40 12.98
CA VAL A 191 -1.14 8.86 13.31
C VAL A 191 -2.16 8.12 12.47
N LEU A 192 -3.36 7.98 13.00
CA LEU A 192 -4.47 7.29 12.34
C LEU A 192 -5.81 7.92 12.69
N ILE A 193 -6.78 7.77 11.81
CA ILE A 193 -8.18 8.09 12.07
C ILE A 193 -9.05 6.91 11.66
N PRO A 194 -10.05 6.52 12.47
CA PRO A 194 -11.00 5.50 12.06
C PRO A 194 -12.10 6.03 11.12
N GLN A 195 -12.81 5.15 10.41
CA GLN A 195 -13.95 5.55 9.55
C GLN A 195 -15.02 6.33 10.31
N LYS A 196 -15.30 5.87 11.53
CA LYS A 196 -16.31 6.47 12.40
C LYS A 196 -15.73 6.73 13.78
N PRO A 197 -16.32 7.68 14.53
CA PRO A 197 -16.00 7.85 15.94
C PRO A 197 -16.02 6.51 16.68
N LEU A 198 -15.12 6.34 17.65
CA LEU A 198 -15.17 5.17 18.53
C LEU A 198 -16.49 5.18 19.30
N LYS A 199 -17.02 3.99 19.65
CA LYS A 199 -18.25 3.86 20.45
C LYS A 199 -18.19 4.73 21.70
N GLY A 200 -19.24 5.52 21.90
CA GLY A 200 -19.35 6.48 23.00
C GLY A 200 -18.68 7.83 22.73
N ARG A 201 -18.26 8.09 21.48
CA ARG A 201 -17.82 9.41 21.03
C ARG A 201 -18.70 9.86 19.86
N GLU A 202 -18.97 11.16 19.81
CA GLU A 202 -19.75 11.78 18.73
C GLU A 202 -18.85 12.29 17.59
N ILE A 203 -17.63 12.68 17.93
CA ILE A 203 -16.68 13.29 16.99
C ILE A 203 -15.54 12.33 16.71
N ASN A 204 -15.14 12.28 15.44
CA ASN A 204 -14.04 11.46 14.99
C ASN A 204 -12.71 12.12 15.41
N ALA A 205 -11.72 11.33 15.79
CA ALA A 205 -10.48 11.87 16.34
C ALA A 205 -9.26 11.26 15.65
N LEU A 206 -8.23 12.08 15.49
CA LEU A 206 -6.90 11.62 15.13
C LEU A 206 -6.22 11.04 16.37
N TYR A 207 -5.58 9.88 16.22
CA TYR A 207 -4.85 9.21 17.29
C TYR A 207 -3.40 9.00 16.89
N SER A 208 -2.47 9.26 17.82
CA SER A 208 -1.09 8.77 17.69
C SER A 208 -0.95 7.41 18.35
N ILE A 209 -0.19 6.51 17.72
CA ILE A 209 0.14 5.21 18.30
C ILE A 209 1.20 5.30 19.42
N LYS A 210 1.95 6.41 19.52
CA LYS A 210 2.89 6.63 20.63
C LYS A 210 2.16 6.82 21.97
N GLY A 211 0.82 7.00 21.93
CA GLY A 211 0.02 7.37 23.08
C GLY A 211 0.16 8.87 23.39
N ALA A 212 -0.89 9.48 23.95
CA ALA A 212 -0.68 10.67 24.76
C ALA A 212 0.24 10.24 25.91
N GLY A 213 1.42 10.86 26.01
CA GLY A 213 2.28 10.73 27.17
C GLY A 213 1.57 11.16 28.45
#